data_AF-X0YL40-F1
#
_entry.id   AF-X0YL40-F1
#
_cell.length_a   1.000
_cell.length_b   1.000
_cell.length_c   1.000
_cell.angle_alpha   90.00
_cell.angle_beta   90.00
_cell.angle_gamma   90.00
#
_symmetry.space_group_name_H-M   'P 1'
#
loop_
_entity.id
_entity.type
_entity.pdbx_description
1 polymer ?
#
loop_
_entity_poly.entity_id
_entity_poly.type
_entity_poly.pdbx_seq_one_letter_code
_entity_poly.pdbx_strand_id
1 'polypeptide(L)' 'LMKAEILVVSRLKEHEIGNIGLKYAKTVEDAINLSIDKHGSNAKILILPNGPQILPFLK' A
#
# COMPACT_ATOMS: atom_id res chain seq x y z
N LEU A 1 0.75 7.12 -16.90
CA LEU A 1 0.31 7.84 -15.68
C LEU A 1 0.13 6.82 -14.55
N MET A 2 0.85 6.97 -13.43
CA MET A 2 0.61 6.17 -12.23
C MET A 2 -0.70 6.64 -11.57
N LYS A 3 -1.70 5.76 -11.49
CA LYS A 3 -3.02 6.08 -10.91
C LYS A 3 -3.07 5.88 -9.39
N ALA A 4 -2.15 5.10 -8.85
CA ALA A 4 -2.06 4.77 -7.44
C ALA A 4 -0.59 4.73 -7.00
N GLU A 5 -0.38 5.04 -5.72
CA GLU A 5 0.88 4.80 -5.03
C GLU A 5 0.79 3.47 -4.31
N ILE A 6 1.79 2.61 -4.49
CA ILE A 6 1.81 1.26 -3.91
C ILE A 6 2.93 1.20 -2.88
N LEU A 7 2.55 1.03 -1.62
CA LEU A 7 3.46 0.74 -0.52
C LEU A 7 3.54 -0.78 -0.32
N VAL A 8 4.76 -1.31 -0.24
CA VAL A 8 5.00 -2.74 -0.09
C VAL A 8 5.74 -3.03 1.20
N VAL A 9 5.11 -3.84 2.04
CA VAL A 9 5.72 -4.45 3.22
C VAL A 9 6.21 -5.83 2.82
N SER A 10 7.52 -6.03 2.81
CA SER A 10 8.11 -7.33 2.48
C SER A 10 9.47 -7.51 3.14
N ARG A 11 10.02 -8.73 3.00
CA ARG A 11 11.39 -9.04 3.43
C ARG A 11 12.46 -8.64 2.41
N LEU A 12 12.05 -8.17 1.23
CA LEU A 12 12.97 -7.63 0.22
C LEU A 12 13.57 -6.31 0.72
N LYS A 13 14.76 -6.00 0.24
CA LYS A 13 15.44 -4.76 0.58
C LYS A 13 14.82 -3.60 -0.20
N GLU A 14 14.84 -2.41 0.39
CA GLU A 14 14.26 -1.20 -0.19
C GLU A 14 14.76 -0.91 -1.61
N HIS A 15 16.07 -1.06 -1.86
CA HIS A 15 16.66 -0.82 -3.18
C HIS A 15 16.21 -1.82 -4.26
N GLU A 16 15.68 -2.98 -3.87
CA GLU A 16 15.11 -3.96 -4.80
C GLU A 16 13.68 -3.58 -5.21
N ILE A 17 12.96 -2.86 -4.34
CA ILE A 17 11.56 -2.46 -4.53
C ILE A 17 11.45 -1.09 -5.20
N GLY A 18 12.30 -0.13 -4.82
CA GLY A 18 12.24 1.26 -5.31
C GLY A 18 12.43 1.41 -6.82
N ASN A 19 13.10 0.46 -7.46
CA ASN A 19 13.44 0.51 -8.89
C ASN A 19 12.25 0.22 -9.84
N ILE A 20 11.11 -0.23 -9.31
CA ILE A 20 9.94 -0.65 -10.12
C ILE A 20 8.68 0.17 -9.83
N GLY A 21 8.83 1.37 -9.25
CA GLY A 21 7.71 2.28 -8.97
C GLY A 21 6.87 1.88 -7.74
N LEU A 22 7.40 0.98 -6.92
CA LEU A 22 6.85 0.61 -5.62
C LEU A 22 7.60 1.36 -4.53
N LYS A 23 6.91 1.74 -3.46
CA LYS A 23 7.51 2.37 -2.28
C LYS A 23 7.67 1.32 -1.18
N TYR A 24 8.82 1.32 -0.52
CA TYR A 24 9.06 0.43 0.61
C TYR A 24 8.36 0.93 1.87
N ALA A 25 7.79 0.01 2.64
CA ALA A 25 7.35 0.24 4.01
C ALA A 25 7.84 -0.90 4.90
N LYS A 26 8.34 -0.57 6.10
CA LYS A 26 8.95 -1.56 6.99
C LYS A 26 7.90 -2.40 7.72
N THR A 27 6.78 -1.78 8.11
CA THR A 27 5.64 -2.44 8.76
C THR A 27 4.32 -2.02 8.11
N VAL A 28 3.24 -2.73 8.44
CA VAL A 28 1.88 -2.36 7.99
C VAL A 28 1.47 -1.02 8.60
N GLU A 29 1.83 -0.79 9.86
CA GLU A 29 1.58 0.45 10.59
C GLU A 29 2.29 1.63 9.92
N ASP A 30 3.54 1.45 9.50
CA ASP A 30 4.28 2.47 8.77
C ASP A 30 3.59 2.81 7.44
N ALA A 31 3.12 1.80 6.70
CA ALA A 31 2.39 2.02 5.45
C ALA A 31 1.07 2.76 5.66
N ILE A 32 0.35 2.45 6.74
CA ILE A 32 -0.90 3.13 7.12
C ILE A 32 -0.61 4.59 7.49
N ASN A 33 0.39 4.85 8.33
CA ASN A 33 0.77 6.21 8.73
C ASN A 33 1.17 7.07 7.52
N LEU A 34 2.02 6.56 6.64
CA LEU A 34 2.39 7.23 5.39
C LEU A 34 1.17 7.54 4.50
N SER A 35 0.20 6.63 4.48
CA SER A 35 -1.04 6.82 3.70
C SER A 35 -1.96 7.87 4.34
N ILE A 36 -2.09 7.87 5.67
CA ILE A 36 -2.89 8.86 6.42
C ILE A 36 -2.27 10.25 6.29
N ASP A 37 -0.96 10.39 6.40
CA ASP A 37 -0.27 11.68 6.22
C ASP A 37 -0.54 12.28 4.84
N LYS A 38 -0.65 11.44 3.81
CA LYS A 38 -0.92 11.84 2.43
C LYS A 38 -2.40 12.15 2.16
N HIS A 39 -3.31 11.34 2.70
CA HIS A 39 -4.73 11.38 2.35
C HIS A 39 -5.62 12.07 3.40
N GLY A 40 -5.06 12.40 4.56
CA GLY A 40 -5.73 13.02 5.69
C GLY A 40 -6.28 12.01 6.71
N SER A 41 -6.45 12.49 7.95
CA SER A 41 -6.89 11.67 9.10
C SER A 41 -8.29 11.06 8.96
N ASN A 42 -9.13 11.59 8.06
CA ASN A 42 -10.47 11.07 7.80
C ASN A 42 -10.53 10.14 6.56
N ALA A 43 -9.37 9.65 6.10
CA ALA A 43 -9.31 8.70 5.00
C ALA A 43 -10.05 7.39 5.36
N LYS A 44 -10.76 6.83 4.39
CA LYS A 44 -11.43 5.54 4.55
C LYS A 44 -10.49 4.43 4.08
N ILE A 45 -10.34 3.40 4.91
CA ILE A 45 -9.49 2.25 4.61
C ILE A 45 -10.39 1.05 4.32
N LEU A 46 -10.19 0.44 3.16
CA LEU A 46 -10.78 -0.87 2.81
C LEU A 46 -9.72 -1.94 3.06
N ILE A 47 -10.04 -2.90 3.94
CA ILE A 47 -9.18 -4.04 4.24
C ILE A 47 -9.69 -5.26 3.45
N LEU A 48 -8.81 -5.83 2.63
CA LEU A 48 -9.08 -7.07 1.88
C LEU A 48 -8.14 -8.16 2.41
N PRO A 49 -8.53 -8.93 3.45
CA PRO A 49 -7.72 -10.03 3.92
C PRO A 49 -7.59 -11.10 2.83
N ASN A 50 -6.41 -11.71 2.68
CA ASN A 50 -6.14 -12.69 1.61
C ASN A 50 -6.48 -12.16 0.20
N GLY A 51 -6.03 -10.94 -0.12
CA GLY A 51 -6.36 -10.23 -1.37
C GLY A 51 -6.43 -11.09 -2.66
N PRO A 52 -5.45 -11.98 -2.95
CA PRO A 52 -5.50 -12.84 -4.14
C PRO A 52 -6.71 -13.80 -4.22
N GLN A 53 -7.38 -14.07 -3.09
CA GLN A 53 -8.55 -14.95 -3.00
C GLN A 53 -9.88 -14.19 -3.12
N ILE A 54 -9.84 -12.86 -3.17
CA ILE A 54 -11.03 -12.00 -3.24
C ILE A 54 -11.15 -11.42 -4.65
N LEU A 55 -12.33 -11.54 -5.25
CA LEU A 55 -12.69 -10.81 -6.46
C LEU A 55 -13.51 -9.57 -6.08
N PRO A 56 -12.93 -8.36 -6.13
CA PRO A 56 -13.67 -7.14 -5.82
C PRO A 56 -14.59 -6.77 -6.98
N PHE A 57 -15.84 -6.41 -6.66
CA PHE A 57 -16.81 -5.88 -7.61
C PHE A 57 -17.04 -4.40 -7.32
N LEU A 58 -17.03 -3.58 -8.38
CA LEU A 58 -17.55 -2.22 -8.31
C LEU A 58 -19.07 -2.32 -8.21
N LYS A 59 -19.63 -1.77 -7.14
CA LYS A 59 -21.08 -1.54 -7.05
C LYS A 59 -21.46 -0.29 -7.83
#